data_AF-A0A945I7Z0-F1
#
_entry.id   AF-A0A945I7Z0-F1
#
_cell.length_a   1.000
_cell.length_b   1.000
_cell.length_c   1.000
_cell.angle_alpha   90.00
_cell.angle_beta   90.00
_cell.angle_gamma   90.00
#
_symmetry.space_group_name_H-M   'P 1'
#
loop_
_entity.id
_entity.type
_entity.pdbx_description
1 polymer ?
#
loop_
_entity_poly.entity_id
_entity_poly.type
_entity_poly.pdbx_seq_one_letter_code
_entity_poly.pdbx_strand_id
1 'polypeptide(L)'
;LLILLGIAGSGLGMKYVAKTDIVAVKAFILGLLYFDWQPLPVDPAVLIHLGLVALLMIVFPFSKLLHAPGVFFSPTRNQVDNPREIRYIPGVSKPVEPGE
;
A
#
# COMPACT_ATOMS: atom_id res chain seq x y z
N LEU A 1 6.08 -2.25 -10.48
CA LEU A 1 6.36 -1.01 -11.23
C LEU A 1 5.48 -0.88 -12.47
N LEU A 2 5.52 -1.84 -13.40
CA LEU A 2 4.72 -1.78 -14.64
C LEU A 2 3.22 -1.56 -14.39
N ILE A 3 2.62 -2.25 -13.43
CA ILE A 3 1.21 -2.07 -13.05
C ILE A 3 0.94 -0.62 -12.60
N LEU A 4 1.81 -0.02 -11.78
CA LEU A 4 1.66 1.36 -11.33
C LEU A 4 1.75 2.36 -12.48
N LEU A 5 2.68 2.14 -13.42
CA LEU A 5 2.78 2.97 -14.62
C LEU A 5 1.53 2.83 -15.50
N GLY A 6 0.99 1.62 -15.64
CA GLY A 6 -0.26 1.38 -16.34
C GLY A 6 -1.45 2.09 -15.69
N ILE A 7 -1.57 2.05 -14.36
CA ILE A 7 -2.62 2.76 -13.60
C ILE A 7 -2.47 4.27 -13.80
N ALA A 8 -1.27 4.81 -13.64
CA ALA A 8 -1.01 6.23 -13.85
C ALA A 8 -1.35 6.65 -15.30
N GLY A 9 -0.85 5.90 -16.29
CA GLY A 9 -1.09 6.18 -17.70
C GLY A 9 -2.57 6.12 -18.08
N SER A 10 -3.28 5.07 -17.67
CA SER A 10 -4.73 4.96 -17.90
C SER A 10 -5.53 6.04 -17.18
N GLY A 11 -5.13 6.41 -15.95
CA GLY A 11 -5.74 7.51 -15.20
C GLY A 11 -5.58 8.88 -15.89
N LEU A 12 -4.36 9.20 -16.34
CA LEU A 12 -4.13 10.40 -17.14
C LEU A 12 -4.88 10.33 -18.48
N GLY A 13 -4.94 9.16 -19.11
CA GLY A 13 -5.72 8.93 -20.33
C GLY A 13 -7.19 9.30 -20.16
N MET A 14 -7.83 8.86 -19.07
CA MET A 14 -9.23 9.23 -18.77
C MET A 14 -9.43 10.73 -18.53
N LYS A 15 -8.40 11.42 -18.00
CA LYS A 15 -8.46 12.86 -17.75
C LYS A 15 -8.30 13.70 -19.02
N TYR A 16 -7.39 13.30 -19.90
CA TYR A 16 -6.94 14.15 -21.01
C TYR A 16 -7.32 13.66 -22.41
N VAL A 17 -7.59 12.36 -22.58
CA VAL A 17 -7.79 11.74 -23.91
C VAL A 17 -9.20 11.21 -24.05
N ALA A 18 -9.61 10.29 -23.17
CA ALA A 18 -10.89 9.59 -23.23
C ALA A 18 -11.73 9.96 -22.00
N LYS A 19 -12.48 11.06 -22.08
CA LYS A 19 -13.34 11.50 -20.97
C LYS A 19 -14.41 10.44 -20.70
N THR A 20 -14.52 10.03 -19.44
CA THR A 20 -15.45 8.98 -18.99
C THR A 20 -16.61 9.61 -18.22
N ASP A 21 -17.70 8.85 -18.07
CA ASP A 21 -18.83 9.27 -17.23
C ASP A 21 -18.43 9.23 -15.74
N ILE A 22 -18.03 10.39 -15.21
CA ILE A 22 -17.60 10.53 -13.84
C ILE A 22 -18.73 10.31 -12.82
N VAL A 23 -19.99 10.51 -13.22
CA VAL A 23 -21.15 10.31 -12.33
C VAL A 23 -21.35 8.82 -12.11
N ALA A 24 -21.31 8.02 -13.17
CA ALA A 24 -21.38 6.57 -13.09
C ALA A 24 -20.20 5.98 -12.29
N VAL A 25 -18.97 6.45 -12.54
CA VAL A 25 -17.78 6.02 -11.79
C VAL A 25 -17.92 6.36 -10.30
N LYS A 26 -18.37 7.58 -9.97
CA LYS A 26 -18.58 8.01 -8.59
C LYS A 26 -19.63 7.15 -7.89
N ALA A 27 -20.76 6.89 -8.55
CA ALA A 27 -21.83 6.05 -7.99
C ALA A 27 -21.30 4.65 -7.68
N PHE A 28 -20.57 4.03 -8.62
CA PHE A 28 -19.95 2.72 -8.42
C PHE A 28 -18.98 2.67 -7.23
N ILE A 29 -18.05 3.63 -7.14
CA ILE A 29 -17.07 3.68 -6.04
C ILE A 29 -17.73 3.93 -4.68
N LEU A 30 -18.73 4.82 -4.62
CA LEU A 30 -19.50 5.03 -3.39
C LEU A 30 -20.30 3.79 -2.99
N GLY A 31 -20.87 3.08 -3.96
CA GLY A 31 -21.51 1.80 -3.73
C GLY A 31 -20.58 0.79 -3.07
N LEU A 32 -19.35 0.65 -3.58
CA LEU A 32 -18.33 -0.22 -2.96
C LEU A 32 -18.01 0.20 -1.52
N LEU A 33 -17.89 1.50 -1.23
CA LEU A 33 -17.58 2.02 0.11
C LEU A 33 -18.71 1.79 1.12
N TYR A 34 -19.96 1.94 0.68
CA TYR A 34 -21.15 1.79 1.54
C TYR A 34 -21.78 0.40 1.50
N PHE A 35 -21.13 -0.57 0.85
CA PHE A 35 -21.65 -1.93 0.64
C PHE A 35 -23.03 -1.94 -0.05
N ASP A 36 -23.24 -1.01 -0.98
CA ASP A 36 -24.42 -0.89 -1.83
C ASP A 36 -24.04 -1.22 -3.29
N TRP A 37 -24.61 -2.28 -3.85
CA TRP A 37 -24.21 -2.76 -5.17
C TRP A 37 -24.75 -1.87 -6.30
N GLN A 38 -23.84 -1.11 -6.89
CA GLN A 38 -24.09 -0.21 -8.00
C GLN A 38 -23.58 -0.81 -9.33
N PRO A 39 -24.18 -0.43 -10.48
CA PRO A 39 -23.79 -0.97 -11.78
C PRO A 39 -22.33 -0.62 -12.11
N LEU A 40 -21.59 -1.60 -12.63
CA LEU A 40 -20.22 -1.40 -13.09
C LEU A 40 -20.23 -0.50 -14.35
N PRO A 41 -19.46 0.60 -14.38
CA PRO A 41 -19.32 1.41 -15.58
C PRO A 41 -18.70 0.60 -16.71
N VAL A 42 -19.34 0.60 -17.89
CA VAL A 42 -18.94 -0.22 -19.05
C VAL A 42 -17.96 0.49 -19.99
N ASP A 43 -17.53 1.70 -19.65
CA ASP A 43 -16.53 2.43 -20.43
C ASP A 43 -15.20 1.65 -20.48
N PRO A 44 -14.64 1.38 -21.67
CA PRO A 44 -13.43 0.58 -21.79
C PRO A 44 -12.22 1.13 -21.04
N ALA A 45 -12.03 2.46 -21.01
CA ALA A 45 -10.92 3.09 -20.31
C ALA A 45 -11.06 2.91 -18.79
N VAL A 46 -12.29 3.04 -18.27
CA VAL A 46 -12.60 2.76 -16.85
C VAL A 46 -12.35 1.29 -16.52
N LEU A 47 -12.80 0.36 -17.35
CA LEU A 47 -12.62 -1.08 -17.13
C LEU A 47 -11.15 -1.48 -17.11
N ILE A 48 -10.34 -0.95 -18.04
CA ILE A 48 -8.89 -1.16 -18.06
C ILE A 48 -8.27 -0.62 -16.77
N HIS A 49 -8.62 0.61 -16.37
CA HIS A 49 -8.07 1.22 -15.17
C HIS A 49 -8.44 0.45 -13.90
N LEU A 50 -9.73 0.14 -13.70
CA LEU A 50 -10.22 -0.64 -12.55
C LEU A 50 -9.61 -2.05 -12.54
N GLY A 51 -9.45 -2.69 -13.69
CA GLY A 51 -8.79 -3.99 -13.80
C GLY A 51 -7.33 -3.94 -13.35
N LEU A 52 -6.58 -2.90 -13.74
CA LEU A 52 -5.20 -2.70 -13.29
C LEU A 52 -5.12 -2.44 -11.78
N VAL A 53 -6.07 -1.67 -11.22
CA VAL A 53 -6.17 -1.42 -9.78
C VAL A 53 -6.50 -2.72 -9.03
N ALA A 54 -7.46 -3.53 -9.52
CA ALA A 54 -7.80 -4.80 -8.91
C ALA A 54 -6.62 -5.78 -8.92
N LEU A 55 -5.90 -5.86 -10.05
CA LEU A 55 -4.66 -6.63 -10.16
C LEU A 55 -3.60 -6.14 -9.18
N LEU A 56 -3.45 -4.81 -9.02
CA LEU A 56 -2.56 -4.25 -8.01
C LEU A 56 -2.96 -4.72 -6.61
N MET A 57 -4.24 -4.65 -6.24
CA MET A 57 -4.72 -5.08 -4.92
C MET A 57 -4.43 -6.57 -4.64
N ILE A 58 -4.57 -7.44 -5.65
CA ILE A 58 -4.23 -8.87 -5.54
C ILE A 58 -2.73 -9.09 -5.31
N VAL A 59 -1.88 -8.37 -6.05
CA VAL A 59 -0.42 -8.51 -5.98
C VAL A 59 0.19 -7.75 -4.79
N PHE A 60 -0.50 -6.71 -4.30
CA PHE A 60 -0.05 -5.80 -3.25
C PHE A 60 0.54 -6.49 -2.02
N PRO A 61 -0.13 -7.48 -1.37
CA PRO A 61 0.37 -8.11 -0.15
C PRO A 61 1.67 -8.90 -0.36
N PHE A 62 1.97 -9.29 -1.60
CA PHE A 62 3.20 -10.04 -1.96
C PHE A 62 4.28 -9.15 -2.57
N SER A 63 4.05 -7.83 -2.63
CA SER A 63 4.93 -6.90 -3.32
C SER A 63 5.78 -6.07 -2.37
N LYS A 64 6.82 -5.40 -2.91
CA LYS A 64 7.62 -4.41 -2.18
C LYS A 64 6.81 -3.21 -1.68
N LEU A 65 5.57 -3.01 -2.16
CA LEU A 65 4.73 -1.89 -1.74
C LEU A 65 4.22 -2.05 -0.30
N LEU A 66 4.08 -3.28 0.20
CA LEU A 66 3.70 -3.54 1.59
C LEU A 66 4.79 -3.10 2.59
N HIS A 67 6.02 -2.86 2.12
CA HIS A 67 7.12 -2.44 2.99
C HIS A 67 6.94 -1.03 3.56
N ALA A 68 6.25 -0.12 2.85
CA ALA A 68 6.14 1.28 3.26
C ALA A 68 5.41 1.46 4.61
N PRO A 69 4.26 0.80 4.89
CA PRO A 69 3.69 0.79 6.23
C PRO A 69 4.61 0.17 7.29
N GLY A 70 5.39 -0.86 6.93
CA GLY A 70 6.29 -1.56 7.86
C GLY A 70 7.39 -0.67 8.44
N VAL A 71 7.75 0.42 7.76
CA VAL A 71 8.70 1.41 8.28
C VAL A 71 8.22 2.06 9.58
N PHE A 72 6.91 2.26 9.76
CA PHE A 72 6.36 2.83 10.99
C PHE A 72 6.39 1.86 12.18
N PHE A 73 6.46 0.55 11.90
CA PHE A 73 6.52 -0.51 12.89
C PHE A 73 7.93 -1.10 13.05
N SER A 74 8.97 -0.45 12.49
CA SER A 74 10.34 -0.96 12.57
C SER A 74 10.87 -0.88 14.01
N PRO A 75 11.30 -2.00 14.62
CA PRO A 75 11.86 -2.00 15.98
C PRO A 75 13.03 -1.04 16.15
N THR A 76 13.83 -0.86 15.09
CA THR A 76 15.00 0.04 15.07
C THR A 76 14.66 1.51 15.29
N ARG A 77 13.39 1.93 15.14
CA ARG A 77 12.99 3.33 15.41
C ARG A 77 12.78 3.61 16.90
N ASN A 78 12.52 2.58 17.70
CA ASN A 78 12.33 2.68 19.14
C ASN A 78 13.40 1.90 19.93
N GLN A 79 14.47 1.49 19.26
CA GLN A 79 15.57 0.77 19.89
C GLN A 79 16.51 1.78 20.55
N VAL A 80 16.75 1.59 21.86
CA VAL A 80 17.71 2.41 22.61
C VAL A 80 19.11 2.12 22.10
N ASP A 81 19.86 3.17 21.74
CA ASP A 81 21.26 3.06 21.27
C ASP A 81 22.23 3.04 22.45
N ASN A 82 22.19 1.96 23.23
CA ASN A 82 23.10 1.73 24.34
C ASN A 82 23.95 0.43 24.22
N PRO A 83 24.37 -0.03 23.02
CA PRO A 83 25.10 -1.28 22.89
C PRO A 83 26.48 -1.26 23.58
N ARG A 84 26.99 -0.07 23.90
CA ARG A 84 28.26 0.12 24.63
C ARG A 84 28.08 0.18 26.14
N GLU A 85 26.89 0.50 26.61
CA GLU A 85 26.58 0.66 28.03
C GLU A 85 25.92 -0.60 28.58
N ILE A 86 25.16 -1.30 27.75
CA ILE A 86 24.41 -2.50 28.15
C ILE A 86 24.77 -3.67 27.23
N ARG A 87 25.39 -4.71 27.79
CA ARG A 87 25.70 -5.96 27.09
C ARG A 87 24.77 -7.08 27.53
N TYR A 88 24.07 -7.68 26.58
CA TYR A 88 23.29 -8.91 26.80
C TYR A 88 24.18 -10.13 26.54
N ILE A 89 24.37 -10.99 27.55
CA ILE A 89 25.17 -12.21 27.47
C ILE A 89 24.23 -13.42 27.45
N PRO A 90 24.31 -14.33 26.47
CA PRO A 90 23.46 -15.52 26.43
C PRO A 90 23.58 -16.35 27.72
N GLY A 91 22.44 -16.71 28.31
CA GLY A 91 22.38 -17.49 29.55
C GLY A 91 22.44 -16.67 30.85
N VAL A 92 22.61 -15.36 30.78
CA VAL A 92 22.56 -14.45 31.93
C VAL A 92 21.26 -13.66 31.90
N SER A 93 20.52 -13.65 33.01
CA SER A 93 19.18 -13.03 33.09
C SER A 93 19.21 -11.50 33.22
N LYS A 94 20.36 -10.92 33.56
CA LYS A 94 20.55 -9.48 33.70
C LYS A 94 21.57 -8.96 32.69
N PRO A 95 21.33 -7.78 32.10
CA PRO A 95 22.34 -7.10 31.30
C PRO A 95 23.55 -6.74 32.16
N VAL A 96 24.74 -6.70 31.55
CA VAL A 96 25.99 -6.35 32.23
C VAL A 96 26.46 -4.98 31.73
N GLU A 97 26.78 -4.09 32.67
CA GLU A 97 27.45 -2.82 32.36
C GLU A 97 28.97 -3.07 32.25
N PRO A 98 29.65 -2.52 31.23
CA PRO A 98 31.09 -2.68 31.12
C PRO A 98 31.80 -1.95 32.26
N GLY A 99 32.33 -2.70 33.23
CA GLY A 99 33.07 -2.16 34.37
C GLY A 99 32.72 -2.78 35.73
N GLU A 100 31.63 -3.56 35.81
CA GLU A 100 31.31 -4.43 36.96
C GLU A 100 31.85 -5.86 36.80
#